data_AF-A0A962YDJ3-F1
#
_entry.id   AF-A0A962YDJ3-F1
#
_cell.length_a   1.000
_cell.length_b   1.000
_cell.length_c   1.000
_cell.angle_alpha   90.00
_cell.angle_beta   90.00
_cell.angle_gamma   90.00
#
_symmetry.space_group_name_H-M   'P 1'
#
loop_
_entity.id
_entity.type
_entity.pdbx_description
1 polymer ?
#
loop_
_entity_poly.entity_id
_entity_poly.type
_entity_poly.pdbx_seq_one_letter_code
_entity_poly.pdbx_strand_id
1 'polypeptide(L)'
;FAAVRRHSNDVQQQHNMVQQRRFELENFIDVRHVANTQQRLRQLSRDKNFDPLEMDQYDELYSTTRSFIESVVDSQRMSQQMRAELTSLERSLAPLQHMKDELQTAVMKTRMEPVNTIVARLQRSVRQAARATDKQVDLFIKGSEIQIDSEVLERLADPLMHMLRNAVDHGIELPADRTAKGKSATGTIRLSFYQEGQNVVVECRDDGRGLDYERIRTTAIARGLLASGATMSNPELARLILAPGFSTRTSATQLSGRGVGMDIVQTTIRELKGIMEIGDAETGGCQISLRLPITLLTSHSLVVQVAAERYAIPTSSIMQVLSPRLGRYTLVGDQLAYEIGQDAYPATTLSACLGYAEEGGLPSPECSTVMIYSDAGPVAVAVDNLVKSYDLVVKNLGRYVGDVRGVAGLSTLADGSLIPVLDVAELLRAPAQA
;
A
#
# COMPACT_ATOMS: atom_id res chain seq x y z
N PHE A 1 -6.42 -10.33 -28.75
CA PHE A 1 -6.14 -8.93 -29.15
C PHE A 1 -6.68 -8.56 -30.53
N ALA A 2 -6.36 -9.27 -31.62
CA ALA A 2 -6.87 -8.92 -32.96
C ALA A 2 -8.42 -8.97 -33.10
N ALA A 3 -9.08 -9.92 -32.44
CA ALA A 3 -10.54 -10.04 -32.43
C ALA A 3 -11.22 -8.87 -31.69
N VAL A 4 -10.73 -8.52 -30.50
CA VAL A 4 -11.22 -7.38 -29.69
C VAL A 4 -11.05 -6.05 -30.43
N ARG A 5 -9.94 -5.88 -31.16
CA ARG A 5 -9.68 -4.66 -31.95
C ARG A 5 -10.62 -4.54 -33.14
N ARG A 6 -10.93 -5.65 -33.83
CA ARG A 6 -11.97 -5.66 -34.87
C ARG A 6 -13.33 -5.32 -34.29
N HIS A 7 -13.70 -5.94 -33.18
CA HIS A 7 -15.00 -5.72 -32.54
C HIS A 7 -15.17 -4.27 -32.04
N SER A 8 -14.11 -3.66 -31.49
CA SER A 8 -14.11 -2.24 -31.11
C SER A 8 -14.32 -1.32 -32.32
N ASN A 9 -13.72 -1.66 -33.46
CA ASN A 9 -13.89 -0.89 -34.69
C ASN A 9 -15.32 -1.05 -35.25
N ASP A 10 -15.88 -2.26 -35.20
CA ASP A 10 -17.25 -2.53 -35.65
C ASP A 10 -18.28 -1.78 -34.79
N VAL A 11 -18.08 -1.76 -33.46
CA VAL A 11 -18.93 -1.00 -32.52
C VAL A 11 -18.81 0.51 -32.76
N GLN A 12 -17.59 1.02 -32.99
CA GLN A 12 -17.38 2.45 -33.29
C GLN A 12 -18.04 2.86 -34.60
N GLN A 13 -17.91 2.05 -35.66
CA GLN A 13 -18.53 2.30 -36.95
C GLN A 13 -20.06 2.31 -36.86
N GLN A 14 -20.65 1.38 -36.11
CA GLN A 14 -22.10 1.32 -35.92
C GLN A 14 -22.62 2.44 -35.01
N HIS A 15 -21.89 2.82 -33.96
CA HIS A 15 -22.22 4.00 -33.17
C HIS A 15 -22.28 5.26 -34.04
N ASN A 16 -21.28 5.45 -34.90
CA ASN A 16 -21.27 6.55 -35.86
C ASN A 16 -22.45 6.47 -36.83
N MET A 17 -22.83 5.26 -37.29
CA MET A 17 -23.97 5.06 -38.18
C MET A 17 -25.31 5.40 -37.50
N VAL A 18 -25.49 5.03 -36.23
CA VAL A 18 -26.68 5.37 -35.43
C VAL A 18 -26.75 6.87 -35.17
N GLN A 19 -25.63 7.51 -34.82
CA GLN A 19 -25.57 8.97 -34.62
C GLN A 19 -25.87 9.73 -35.91
N GLN A 20 -25.33 9.27 -37.05
CA GLN A 20 -25.59 9.88 -38.35
C GLN A 20 -27.08 9.76 -38.73
N ARG A 21 -27.69 8.59 -38.54
CA ARG A 21 -29.12 8.39 -38.83
C ARG A 21 -30.03 9.17 -37.87
N ARG A 22 -29.63 9.31 -36.60
CA ARG A 22 -30.32 10.17 -35.63
C ARG A 22 -30.27 11.64 -36.08
N PHE A 23 -29.11 12.09 -36.53
CA PHE A 23 -28.91 13.44 -37.06
C PHE A 23 -29.70 13.69 -38.36
N GLU A 24 -29.79 12.70 -39.25
CA GLU A 24 -30.64 12.76 -40.44
C GLU A 24 -32.13 12.88 -40.07
N LEU A 25 -32.59 12.12 -39.07
CA LEU A 25 -33.96 12.20 -38.56
C LEU A 25 -34.25 13.55 -37.86
N GLU A 26 -33.33 14.03 -37.02
CA GLU A 26 -33.40 15.34 -36.35
C GLU A 26 -33.45 16.48 -37.37
N ASN A 27 -32.56 16.48 -38.38
CA ASN A 27 -32.58 17.46 -39.46
C ASN A 27 -33.87 17.38 -40.30
N PHE A 28 -34.41 16.19 -40.54
CA PHE A 28 -35.66 16.04 -41.27
C PHE A 28 -36.86 16.62 -40.50
N ILE A 29 -36.85 16.45 -39.18
CA ILE A 29 -37.85 17.04 -38.26
C ILE A 29 -37.68 18.57 -38.18
N ASP A 30 -36.45 19.07 -38.04
CA ASP A 30 -36.15 20.49 -37.87
C ASP A 30 -36.33 21.33 -39.15
N VAL A 31 -35.84 20.84 -40.30
CA VAL A 31 -35.97 21.54 -41.60
C VAL A 31 -37.45 21.72 -41.98
N ARG A 32 -38.33 20.78 -41.61
CA ARG A 32 -39.76 20.85 -41.94
C ARG A 32 -40.61 21.59 -40.91
N HIS A 33 -40.20 21.71 -39.64
CA HIS A 33 -40.87 22.62 -38.71
C HIS A 33 -40.71 24.09 -39.13
N VAL A 34 -39.59 24.44 -39.77
CA VAL A 34 -39.34 25.80 -40.27
C VAL A 34 -39.95 26.01 -41.68
N ALA A 35 -39.90 25.02 -42.57
CA ALA A 35 -40.42 25.16 -43.94
C ALA A 35 -41.95 25.03 -44.08
N ASN A 36 -42.61 24.15 -43.32
CA ASN A 36 -44.03 23.86 -43.55
C ASN A 36 -44.99 24.87 -42.91
N THR A 37 -44.58 25.66 -41.93
CA THR A 37 -45.49 26.59 -41.26
C THR A 37 -45.82 27.82 -42.13
N GLN A 38 -44.89 28.25 -43.00
CA GLN A 38 -45.11 29.39 -43.91
C GLN A 38 -45.80 29.00 -45.22
N GLN A 39 -45.62 27.76 -45.70
CA GLN A 39 -46.17 27.32 -47.00
C GLN A 39 -47.60 26.74 -46.86
N ARG A 40 -47.90 26.05 -45.74
CA ARG A 40 -49.21 25.41 -45.49
C ARG A 40 -50.33 26.43 -45.25
N LEU A 41 -50.02 27.64 -44.77
CA LEU A 41 -50.98 28.75 -44.66
C LEU A 41 -51.36 29.37 -46.03
N ARG A 42 -50.59 29.12 -47.10
CA ARG A 42 -50.89 29.61 -48.46
C ARG A 42 -51.60 28.60 -49.36
N GLN A 43 -51.52 27.30 -49.05
CA GLN A 43 -52.10 26.23 -49.90
C GLN A 43 -53.43 25.65 -49.41
N LEU A 44 -53.90 25.98 -48.20
CA LEU A 44 -55.21 25.54 -47.68
C LEU A 44 -56.44 26.08 -48.44
N SER A 45 -56.28 26.72 -49.61
CA SER A 45 -57.38 27.27 -50.40
C SER A 45 -57.64 26.59 -51.73
N ARG A 46 -56.86 25.62 -52.20
CA ARG A 46 -57.22 24.88 -53.43
C ARG A 46 -56.75 23.42 -53.42
N ASP A 47 -57.71 22.58 -53.79
CA ASP A 47 -57.66 21.15 -54.13
C ASP A 47 -57.78 20.07 -53.05
N LYS A 48 -58.66 19.12 -53.39
CA LYS A 48 -59.14 17.96 -52.62
C LYS A 48 -58.72 16.64 -53.29
N ASN A 49 -57.62 16.65 -54.04
CA ASN A 49 -57.10 15.45 -54.72
C ASN A 49 -55.72 15.11 -54.19
N PHE A 50 -55.55 13.81 -53.92
CA PHE A 50 -54.37 13.16 -53.38
C PHE A 50 -53.10 13.53 -54.18
N ASP A 51 -52.11 14.10 -53.51
CA ASP A 51 -50.87 14.59 -54.11
C ASP A 51 -49.82 13.46 -54.18
N PRO A 52 -49.30 13.09 -55.35
CA PRO A 52 -48.20 12.12 -55.48
C PRO A 52 -46.98 12.47 -54.61
N LEU A 53 -46.73 13.77 -54.37
CA LEU A 53 -45.66 14.22 -53.50
C LEU A 53 -45.93 13.93 -52.02
N GLU A 54 -47.19 13.83 -51.57
CA GLU A 54 -47.50 13.38 -50.21
C GLU A 54 -47.21 11.88 -50.04
N MET A 55 -47.47 11.07 -51.08
CA MET A 55 -47.19 9.62 -51.03
C MET A 55 -45.70 9.33 -50.98
N ASP A 56 -44.88 10.00 -51.81
CA ASP A 56 -43.41 9.87 -51.76
C ASP A 56 -42.85 10.28 -50.39
N GLN A 57 -43.44 11.29 -49.75
CA GLN A 57 -43.07 11.72 -48.39
C GLN A 57 -43.45 10.71 -47.32
N TYR A 58 -44.62 10.07 -47.45
CA TYR A 58 -45.03 9.00 -46.55
C TYR A 58 -44.13 7.78 -46.71
N ASP A 59 -43.80 7.39 -47.95
CA ASP A 59 -42.93 6.25 -48.24
C ASP A 59 -41.50 6.47 -47.72
N GLU A 60 -40.94 7.67 -47.89
CA GLU A 60 -39.60 8.02 -47.39
C GLU A 60 -39.54 8.06 -45.85
N LEU A 61 -40.57 8.62 -45.20
CA LEU A 61 -40.67 8.62 -43.73
C LEU A 61 -40.84 7.20 -43.18
N TYR A 62 -41.65 6.38 -43.85
CA TYR A 62 -41.88 5.00 -43.46
C TYR A 62 -40.63 4.14 -43.66
N SER A 63 -39.89 4.33 -44.75
CA SER A 63 -38.61 3.64 -44.97
C SER A 63 -37.54 4.06 -43.97
N THR A 64 -37.46 5.35 -43.65
CA THR A 64 -36.47 5.88 -42.69
C THR A 64 -36.78 5.42 -41.27
N THR A 65 -38.06 5.44 -40.87
CA THR A 65 -38.51 4.95 -39.56
C THR A 65 -38.28 3.45 -39.42
N ARG A 66 -38.59 2.67 -40.47
CA ARG A 66 -38.34 1.23 -40.48
C ARG A 66 -36.84 0.92 -40.39
N SER A 67 -36.00 1.60 -41.16
CA SER A 67 -34.55 1.41 -41.10
C SER A 67 -33.96 1.84 -39.74
N PHE A 68 -34.53 2.86 -39.11
CA PHE A 68 -34.16 3.28 -37.77
C PHE A 68 -34.54 2.22 -36.72
N ILE A 69 -35.76 1.69 -36.76
CA ILE A 69 -36.20 0.61 -35.85
C ILE A 69 -35.32 -0.63 -36.03
N GLU A 70 -35.02 -1.02 -37.28
CA GLU A 70 -34.11 -2.14 -37.59
C GLU A 70 -32.71 -1.88 -36.98
N SER A 71 -32.19 -0.65 -37.12
CA SER A 71 -30.88 -0.27 -36.53
C SER A 71 -30.87 -0.31 -34.99
N VAL A 72 -31.96 0.10 -34.35
CA VAL A 72 -32.10 0.04 -32.88
C VAL A 72 -32.15 -1.40 -32.39
N VAL A 73 -32.90 -2.26 -33.08
CA VAL A 73 -32.98 -3.69 -32.75
C VAL A 73 -31.63 -4.37 -32.94
N ASP A 74 -30.91 -4.06 -34.02
CA ASP A 74 -29.57 -4.61 -34.25
C ASP A 74 -28.54 -4.10 -33.24
N SER A 75 -28.61 -2.83 -32.83
CA SER A 75 -27.79 -2.29 -31.75
C SER A 75 -28.07 -2.97 -30.41
N GLN A 76 -29.33 -3.29 -30.10
CA GLN A 76 -29.71 -4.01 -28.88
C GLN A 76 -29.19 -5.46 -28.90
N ARG A 77 -29.33 -6.17 -30.02
CA ARG A 77 -28.80 -7.53 -30.20
C ARG A 77 -27.28 -7.57 -30.05
N MET A 78 -26.57 -6.61 -30.65
CA MET A 78 -25.12 -6.51 -30.52
C MET A 78 -24.71 -6.24 -29.07
N SER A 79 -25.42 -5.34 -28.36
CA SER A 79 -25.14 -5.08 -26.94
C SER A 79 -25.34 -6.33 -26.08
N GLN A 80 -26.38 -7.13 -26.36
CA GLN A 80 -26.59 -8.41 -25.69
C GLN A 80 -25.50 -9.43 -26.00
N GLN A 81 -25.08 -9.54 -27.27
CA GLN A 81 -23.99 -10.42 -27.67
C GLN A 81 -22.67 -10.02 -27.02
N MET A 82 -22.35 -8.72 -27.00
CA MET A 82 -21.14 -8.18 -26.37
C MET A 82 -21.12 -8.46 -24.86
N ARG A 83 -22.27 -8.33 -24.19
CA ARG A 83 -22.40 -8.72 -22.77
C ARG A 83 -22.14 -10.20 -22.57
N ALA A 84 -22.71 -11.07 -23.41
CA ALA A 84 -22.49 -12.51 -23.34
C ALA A 84 -21.01 -12.88 -23.58
N GLU A 85 -20.35 -12.23 -24.53
CA GLU A 85 -18.91 -12.42 -24.80
C GLU A 85 -18.04 -11.92 -23.64
N LEU A 86 -18.34 -10.76 -23.04
CA LEU A 86 -17.64 -10.26 -21.85
C LEU A 86 -17.77 -11.25 -20.68
N THR A 87 -18.98 -11.74 -20.41
CA THR A 87 -19.18 -12.76 -19.37
C THR A 87 -18.43 -14.06 -19.69
N SER A 88 -18.33 -14.46 -20.95
CA SER A 88 -17.54 -15.63 -21.38
C SER A 88 -16.04 -15.42 -21.18
N LEU A 89 -15.52 -14.22 -21.48
CA LEU A 89 -14.13 -13.83 -21.24
C LEU A 89 -13.80 -13.83 -19.75
N GLU A 90 -14.67 -13.26 -18.91
CA GLU A 90 -14.52 -13.28 -17.44
C GLU A 90 -14.46 -14.71 -16.90
N ARG A 91 -15.35 -15.59 -17.35
CA ARG A 91 -15.33 -17.02 -17.00
C ARG A 91 -14.05 -17.71 -17.46
N SER A 92 -13.50 -17.31 -18.59
CA SER A 92 -12.24 -17.86 -19.13
C SER A 92 -11.00 -17.33 -18.41
N LEU A 93 -11.08 -16.12 -17.82
CA LEU A 93 -10.00 -15.51 -17.05
C LEU A 93 -9.91 -16.07 -15.63
N ALA A 94 -11.01 -16.51 -15.02
CA ALA A 94 -11.00 -17.05 -13.66
C ALA A 94 -10.04 -18.25 -13.47
N PRO A 95 -10.00 -19.27 -14.36
CA PRO A 95 -9.00 -20.35 -14.28
C PRO A 95 -7.55 -19.85 -14.40
N LEU A 96 -7.31 -18.82 -15.22
CA LEU A 96 -5.97 -18.23 -15.35
C LEU A 96 -5.53 -17.52 -14.07
N GLN A 97 -6.44 -16.79 -13.42
CA GLN A 97 -6.16 -16.19 -12.10
C GLN A 97 -5.86 -17.26 -11.06
N HIS A 98 -6.64 -18.34 -11.04
CA HIS A 98 -6.41 -19.45 -10.13
C HIS A 98 -5.04 -20.10 -10.35
N MET A 99 -4.70 -20.43 -11.61
CA MET A 99 -3.36 -20.96 -11.94
C MET A 99 -2.24 -19.98 -11.59
N LYS A 100 -2.45 -18.66 -11.75
CA LYS A 100 -1.48 -17.64 -11.33
C LYS A 100 -1.22 -17.73 -9.82
N ASP A 101 -2.27 -17.84 -9.02
CA ASP A 101 -2.17 -17.90 -7.56
C ASP A 101 -1.53 -19.23 -7.08
N GLU A 102 -1.84 -20.35 -7.75
CA GLU A 102 -1.19 -21.64 -7.51
C GLU A 102 0.29 -21.61 -7.83
N LEU A 103 0.66 -21.06 -9.01
CA LEU A 103 2.06 -20.89 -9.41
C LEU A 103 2.81 -19.98 -8.44
N GLN A 104 2.20 -18.86 -8.04
CA GLN A 104 2.77 -17.95 -7.06
C GLN A 104 3.02 -18.69 -5.73
N THR A 105 2.06 -19.47 -5.25
CA THR A 105 2.19 -20.26 -4.02
C THR A 105 3.31 -21.31 -4.14
N ALA A 106 3.40 -22.00 -5.29
CA ALA A 106 4.44 -23.00 -5.54
C ALA A 106 5.84 -22.36 -5.56
N VAL A 107 6.00 -21.21 -6.22
CA VAL A 107 7.26 -20.44 -6.25
C VAL A 107 7.62 -19.89 -4.87
N MET A 108 6.64 -19.53 -4.05
CA MET A 108 6.91 -19.14 -2.66
C MET A 108 7.50 -20.30 -1.87
N LYS A 109 6.89 -21.50 -1.96
CA LYS A 109 7.34 -22.70 -1.24
C LYS A 109 8.80 -23.08 -1.54
N THR A 110 9.32 -22.80 -2.72
CA THR A 110 10.72 -23.13 -3.06
C THR A 110 11.76 -22.24 -2.38
N ARG A 111 11.36 -21.08 -1.86
CA ARG A 111 12.24 -20.16 -1.10
C ARG A 111 12.12 -20.28 0.41
N MET A 112 11.14 -21.04 0.88
CA MET A 112 10.91 -21.15 2.31
C MET A 112 11.96 -22.04 2.97
N GLU A 113 12.50 -21.57 4.09
CA GLU A 113 13.41 -22.33 4.94
C GLU A 113 12.80 -22.54 6.33
N PRO A 114 13.02 -23.71 6.96
CA PRO A 114 12.57 -23.94 8.32
C PRO A 114 13.38 -23.08 9.30
N VAL A 115 12.72 -22.51 10.30
CA VAL A 115 13.38 -21.75 11.40
C VAL A 115 14.49 -22.55 12.08
N ASN A 116 14.41 -23.87 12.04
CA ASN A 116 15.42 -24.79 12.55
C ASN A 116 16.85 -24.48 12.05
N THR A 117 17.02 -23.88 10.86
CA THR A 117 18.34 -23.52 10.32
C THR A 117 19.10 -22.53 11.21
N ILE A 118 18.39 -21.62 11.91
CA ILE A 118 19.01 -20.60 12.78
C ILE A 118 19.05 -20.99 14.26
N VAL A 119 18.35 -22.06 14.68
CA VAL A 119 18.22 -22.49 16.09
C VAL A 119 19.56 -22.69 16.78
N ALA A 120 20.52 -23.35 16.11
CA ALA A 120 21.85 -23.59 16.67
C ALA A 120 22.62 -22.29 16.97
N ARG A 121 22.42 -21.26 16.13
CA ARG A 121 23.03 -19.93 16.28
C ARG A 121 22.40 -19.18 17.46
N LEU A 122 21.08 -19.24 17.60
CA LEU A 122 20.34 -18.65 18.73
C LEU A 122 20.78 -19.25 20.07
N GLN A 123 20.80 -20.59 20.17
CA GLN A 123 21.24 -21.29 21.37
C GLN A 123 22.70 -20.95 21.74
N ARG A 124 23.58 -20.83 20.73
CA ARG A 124 24.98 -20.42 20.95
C ARG A 124 25.06 -19.01 21.51
N SER A 125 24.28 -18.06 20.99
CA SER A 125 24.23 -16.68 21.48
C SER A 125 23.79 -16.62 22.94
N VAL A 126 22.73 -17.33 23.32
CA VAL A 126 22.25 -17.38 24.72
C VAL A 126 23.30 -17.98 25.65
N ARG A 127 23.93 -19.10 25.27
CA ARG A 127 25.02 -19.70 26.07
C ARG A 127 26.20 -18.76 26.26
N GLN A 128 26.55 -17.99 25.23
CA GLN A 128 27.65 -17.02 25.30
C GLN A 128 27.29 -15.85 26.22
N ALA A 129 26.07 -15.31 26.12
CA ALA A 129 25.60 -14.24 27.00
C ALA A 129 25.54 -14.71 28.46
N ALA A 130 24.97 -15.90 28.71
CA ALA A 130 24.86 -16.48 30.05
C ALA A 130 26.24 -16.60 30.73
N ARG A 131 27.25 -17.12 30.00
CA ARG A 131 28.64 -17.20 30.49
C ARG A 131 29.27 -15.83 30.74
N ALA A 132 29.02 -14.85 29.86
CA ALA A 132 29.57 -13.51 30.01
C ALA A 132 28.98 -12.75 31.21
N THR A 133 27.75 -13.07 31.61
CA THR A 133 27.05 -12.44 32.73
C THR A 133 27.01 -13.27 34.02
N ASP A 134 27.64 -14.46 34.02
CA ASP A 134 27.60 -15.43 35.12
C ASP A 134 26.17 -15.82 35.57
N LYS A 135 25.30 -16.05 34.58
CA LYS A 135 23.89 -16.45 34.78
C LYS A 135 23.63 -17.84 34.25
N GLN A 136 22.64 -18.53 34.83
CA GLN A 136 22.17 -19.84 34.37
C GLN A 136 20.83 -19.67 33.66
N VAL A 137 20.75 -20.07 32.38
CA VAL A 137 19.55 -19.87 31.55
C VAL A 137 19.32 -21.06 30.61
N ASP A 138 18.07 -21.53 30.56
CA ASP A 138 17.59 -22.49 29.59
C ASP A 138 16.76 -21.80 28.50
N LEU A 139 17.06 -22.12 27.24
CA LEU A 139 16.32 -21.64 26.06
C LEU A 139 15.46 -22.76 25.50
N PHE A 140 14.14 -22.57 25.52
CA PHE A 140 13.17 -23.45 24.88
C PHE A 140 12.68 -22.82 23.58
N ILE A 141 12.79 -23.54 22.48
CA ILE A 141 12.30 -23.09 21.18
C ILE A 141 11.16 -24.01 20.74
N LYS A 142 10.02 -23.41 20.39
CA LYS A 142 8.82 -24.12 19.89
C LYS A 142 8.48 -23.59 18.49
N GLY A 143 8.05 -24.48 17.59
CA GLY A 143 7.70 -24.08 16.22
C GLY A 143 8.90 -23.91 15.28
N SER A 144 10.04 -24.55 15.59
CA SER A 144 11.24 -24.49 14.73
C SER A 144 11.04 -25.12 13.35
N GLU A 145 9.99 -25.92 13.18
CA GLU A 145 9.58 -26.55 11.93
C GLU A 145 8.89 -25.57 10.95
N ILE A 146 8.47 -24.40 11.43
CA ILE A 146 7.78 -23.42 10.61
C ILE A 146 8.68 -22.92 9.50
N GLN A 147 8.12 -22.84 8.31
CA GLN A 147 8.80 -22.39 7.12
C GLN A 147 8.55 -20.89 6.92
N ILE A 148 9.63 -20.12 6.75
CA ILE A 148 9.63 -18.68 6.53
C ILE A 148 10.45 -18.40 5.27
N ASP A 149 10.15 -17.33 4.55
CA ASP A 149 11.01 -16.87 3.46
C ASP A 149 12.48 -16.75 3.91
N SER A 150 13.40 -17.30 3.12
CA SER A 150 14.84 -17.35 3.44
C SER A 150 15.44 -15.96 3.69
N GLU A 151 15.04 -14.94 2.93
CA GLU A 151 15.56 -13.57 3.11
C GLU A 151 15.04 -12.97 4.42
N VAL A 152 13.76 -13.20 4.74
CA VAL A 152 13.17 -12.79 6.03
C VAL A 152 13.91 -13.49 7.18
N LEU A 153 14.15 -14.80 7.07
CA LEU A 153 14.79 -15.59 8.11
C LEU A 153 16.24 -15.15 8.36
N GLU A 154 16.99 -14.86 7.30
CA GLU A 154 18.37 -14.36 7.39
C GLU A 154 18.41 -12.99 8.08
N ARG A 155 17.54 -12.06 7.69
CA ARG A 155 17.43 -10.72 8.30
C ARG A 155 16.90 -10.75 9.74
N LEU A 156 16.10 -11.76 10.09
CA LEU A 156 15.53 -11.91 11.43
C LEU A 156 16.51 -12.54 12.44
N ALA A 157 17.52 -13.28 11.97
CA ALA A 157 18.45 -14.01 12.83
C ALA A 157 19.20 -13.10 13.82
N ASP A 158 19.75 -11.99 13.35
CA ASP A 158 20.50 -11.03 14.17
C ASP A 158 19.60 -10.29 15.20
N PRO A 159 18.41 -9.76 14.82
CA PRO A 159 17.41 -9.24 15.76
C PRO A 159 17.02 -10.22 16.88
N LEU A 160 16.75 -11.49 16.55
CA LEU A 160 16.39 -12.51 17.54
C LEU A 160 17.55 -12.80 18.50
N MET A 161 18.78 -12.92 17.99
CA MET A 161 19.95 -13.07 18.86
C MET A 161 20.12 -11.89 19.81
N HIS A 162 19.81 -10.67 19.35
CA HIS A 162 19.87 -9.46 20.17
C HIS A 162 18.80 -9.47 21.27
N MET A 163 17.54 -9.77 20.92
CA MET A 163 16.46 -9.90 21.89
C MET A 163 16.78 -10.94 22.96
N LEU A 164 17.27 -12.11 22.56
CA LEU A 164 17.68 -13.18 23.47
C LEU A 164 18.83 -12.75 24.39
N ARG A 165 19.83 -12.03 23.86
CA ARG A 165 20.92 -11.49 24.68
C ARG A 165 20.40 -10.47 25.70
N ASN A 166 19.49 -9.59 25.30
CA ASN A 166 18.89 -8.62 26.22
C ASN A 166 18.06 -9.30 27.33
N ALA A 167 17.32 -10.35 26.98
CA ALA A 167 16.62 -11.16 27.97
C ALA A 167 17.58 -11.77 28.99
N VAL A 168 18.74 -12.30 28.56
CA VAL A 168 19.78 -12.81 29.48
C VAL A 168 20.43 -11.69 30.29
N ASP A 169 20.89 -10.61 29.64
CA ASP A 169 21.68 -9.55 30.27
C ASP A 169 20.84 -8.71 31.26
N HIS A 170 19.60 -8.39 30.90
CA HIS A 170 18.74 -7.48 31.65
C HIS A 170 17.54 -8.16 32.31
N GLY A 171 16.90 -9.11 31.62
CA GLY A 171 15.74 -9.82 32.13
C GLY A 171 16.09 -10.74 33.30
N ILE A 172 16.93 -11.75 33.03
CA ILE A 172 17.28 -12.79 34.00
C ILE A 172 18.16 -12.23 35.14
N GLU A 173 17.83 -12.54 36.39
CA GLU A 173 18.63 -12.17 37.56
C GLU A 173 19.76 -13.18 37.84
N LEU A 174 20.71 -12.83 38.72
CA LEU A 174 21.76 -13.77 39.12
C LEU A 174 21.17 -14.97 39.89
N PRO A 175 21.78 -16.17 39.83
CA PRO A 175 21.23 -17.36 40.50
C PRO A 175 20.93 -17.15 42.00
N ALA A 176 21.79 -16.42 42.70
CA ALA A 176 21.60 -16.07 44.11
C ALA A 176 20.35 -15.19 44.33
N ASP A 177 20.20 -14.12 43.53
CA ASP A 177 19.05 -13.21 43.60
C ASP A 177 17.73 -13.93 43.25
N ARG A 178 17.77 -14.87 42.30
CA ARG A 178 16.61 -15.67 41.91
C ARG A 178 16.16 -16.56 43.06
N THR A 179 17.10 -17.26 43.68
CA THR A 179 16.84 -18.15 44.81
C THR A 179 16.30 -17.36 46.00
N ALA A 180 16.83 -16.16 46.25
CA ALA A 180 16.34 -15.26 47.29
C ALA A 180 14.88 -14.80 47.06
N LYS A 181 14.46 -14.69 45.79
CA LYS A 181 13.07 -14.40 45.40
C LYS A 181 12.18 -15.65 45.26
N GLY A 182 12.67 -16.84 45.65
CA GLY A 182 11.93 -18.10 45.54
C GLY A 182 11.78 -18.64 44.11
N LYS A 183 12.53 -18.10 43.15
CA LYS A 183 12.58 -18.60 41.76
C LYS A 183 13.65 -19.68 41.61
N SER A 184 13.55 -20.48 40.55
CA SER A 184 14.62 -21.40 40.13
C SER A 184 15.92 -20.65 39.88
N ALA A 185 17.05 -21.23 40.32
CA ALA A 185 18.39 -20.69 40.05
C ALA A 185 18.68 -20.55 38.54
N THR A 186 18.09 -21.44 37.72
CA THR A 186 18.12 -21.37 36.26
C THR A 186 16.93 -20.56 35.75
N GLY A 187 17.19 -19.49 35.00
CA GLY A 187 16.18 -18.71 34.29
C GLY A 187 15.67 -19.43 33.04
N THR A 188 14.46 -19.10 32.62
CA THR A 188 13.81 -19.71 31.45
C THR A 188 13.50 -18.65 30.40
N ILE A 189 13.95 -18.86 29.17
CA ILE A 189 13.54 -18.09 27.99
C ILE A 189 12.80 -19.03 27.04
N ARG A 190 11.59 -18.65 26.64
CA ARG A 190 10.78 -19.36 25.65
C ARG A 190 10.68 -18.53 24.38
N LEU A 191 11.09 -19.11 23.26
CA LEU A 191 10.96 -18.52 21.93
C LEU A 191 10.00 -19.39 21.11
N SER A 192 8.82 -18.88 20.81
CA SER A 192 7.80 -19.58 20.05
C SER A 192 7.63 -18.96 18.68
N PHE A 193 7.55 -19.81 17.66
CA PHE A 193 7.16 -19.44 16.31
C PHE A 193 5.80 -20.07 16.02
N TYR A 194 4.87 -19.33 15.44
CA TYR A 194 3.61 -19.86 14.91
C TYR A 194 3.10 -19.02 13.73
N GLN A 195 2.32 -19.63 12.86
CA GLN A 195 1.69 -18.94 11.74
C GLN A 195 0.29 -18.47 12.14
N GLU A 196 0.00 -17.19 11.89
CA GLU A 196 -1.31 -16.57 12.08
C GLU A 196 -1.75 -15.93 10.76
N GLY A 197 -2.54 -16.66 9.97
CA GLY A 197 -2.96 -16.23 8.63
C GLY A 197 -1.78 -16.10 7.66
N GLN A 198 -1.58 -14.90 7.12
CA GLN A 198 -0.44 -14.56 6.24
C GLN A 198 0.78 -14.03 6.99
N ASN A 199 0.74 -14.04 8.33
CA ASN A 199 1.84 -13.58 9.16
C ASN A 199 2.49 -14.75 9.91
N VAL A 200 3.78 -14.61 10.16
CA VAL A 200 4.51 -15.38 11.15
C VAL A 200 4.60 -14.54 12.42
N VAL A 201 4.22 -15.14 13.54
CA VAL A 201 4.33 -14.55 14.86
C VAL A 201 5.49 -15.20 15.59
N VAL A 202 6.36 -14.37 16.15
CA VAL A 202 7.49 -14.78 16.98
C VAL A 202 7.32 -14.18 18.36
N GLU A 203 7.19 -15.04 19.37
CA GLU A 203 7.05 -14.61 20.76
C GLU A 203 8.28 -15.02 21.56
N CYS A 204 8.95 -14.04 22.16
CA CYS A 204 10.01 -14.25 23.13
C CYS A 204 9.50 -13.88 24.52
N ARG A 205 9.50 -14.84 25.45
CA ARG A 205 9.09 -14.66 26.85
C ARG A 205 10.21 -15.08 27.78
N ASP A 206 10.50 -14.27 28.80
CA ASP A 206 11.40 -14.65 29.89
C ASP A 206 10.68 -14.65 31.25
N ASP A 207 11.26 -15.35 32.22
CA ASP A 207 10.78 -15.41 33.62
C ASP A 207 11.61 -14.51 34.57
N GLY A 208 12.21 -13.46 34.01
CA GLY A 208 13.11 -12.55 34.69
C GLY A 208 12.40 -11.53 35.58
N ARG A 209 13.06 -10.40 35.78
CA ARG A 209 12.56 -9.32 36.66
C ARG A 209 11.41 -8.50 36.06
N GLY A 210 11.13 -8.64 34.76
CA GLY A 210 10.15 -7.82 34.04
C GLY A 210 10.67 -6.44 33.67
N LEU A 211 9.76 -5.58 33.19
CA LEU A 211 10.09 -4.21 32.82
C LEU A 211 10.07 -3.31 34.06
N ASP A 212 11.14 -2.52 34.23
CA ASP A 212 11.23 -1.51 35.29
C ASP A 212 10.59 -0.20 34.83
N TYR A 213 9.26 -0.09 35.01
CA TYR A 213 8.47 1.05 34.56
C TYR A 213 8.89 2.38 35.19
N GLU A 214 9.33 2.38 36.44
CA GLU A 214 9.81 3.60 37.10
C GLU A 214 11.12 4.09 36.49
N ARG A 215 12.05 3.17 36.21
CA ARG A 215 13.30 3.52 35.51
C ARG A 215 13.04 3.96 34.07
N ILE A 216 12.12 3.30 33.37
CA ILE A 216 11.70 3.69 32.01
C ILE A 216 11.11 5.10 32.03
N ARG A 217 10.19 5.39 32.95
CA ARG A 217 9.58 6.71 33.12
C ARG A 217 10.63 7.78 33.40
N THR A 218 11.52 7.54 34.37
CA THR A 218 12.58 8.49 34.74
C THR A 218 13.51 8.76 33.55
N THR A 219 13.87 7.72 32.79
CA THR A 219 14.71 7.85 31.58
C THR A 219 13.99 8.60 30.46
N ALA A 220 12.68 8.36 30.27
CA ALA A 220 11.87 9.05 29.27
C ALA A 220 11.74 10.55 29.57
N ILE A 221 11.53 10.92 30.85
CA ILE A 221 11.46 12.32 31.29
C ILE A 221 12.82 13.01 31.08
N ALA A 222 13.91 12.37 31.49
CA ALA A 222 15.27 12.93 31.33
C ALA A 222 15.65 13.19 29.87
N ARG A 223 15.03 12.48 28.92
CA ARG A 223 15.27 12.60 27.49
C ARG A 223 14.24 13.46 26.76
N GLY A 224 13.29 14.08 27.48
CA GLY A 224 12.24 14.90 26.89
C GLY A 224 11.19 14.13 26.08
N LEU A 225 11.17 12.79 26.17
CA LEU A 225 10.13 11.96 25.54
C LEU A 225 8.81 11.98 26.33
N LEU A 226 8.86 12.39 27.60
CA LEU A 226 7.71 12.48 28.47
C LEU A 226 7.77 13.77 29.32
N ALA A 227 6.67 14.52 29.38
CA ALA A 227 6.58 15.70 30.26
C ALA A 227 6.55 15.28 31.74
N SER A 228 7.20 16.07 32.60
CA SER A 228 7.21 15.83 34.05
C SER A 228 5.78 15.92 34.61
N GLY A 229 5.21 14.80 35.05
CA GLY A 229 3.83 14.70 35.55
C GLY A 229 2.82 14.06 34.59
N ALA A 230 3.22 13.68 33.37
CA ALA A 230 2.33 12.98 32.45
C ALA A 230 2.00 11.55 32.92
N THR A 231 0.70 11.25 33.02
CA THR A 231 0.19 9.90 33.28
C THR A 231 0.16 9.11 31.98
N MET A 232 0.99 8.08 31.88
CA MET A 232 0.96 7.08 30.82
C MET A 232 0.74 5.71 31.43
N SER A 233 0.03 4.86 30.69
CA SER A 233 -0.18 3.47 31.04
C SER A 233 1.11 2.64 30.88
N ASN A 234 1.21 1.52 31.58
CA ASN A 234 2.36 0.61 31.47
C ASN A 234 2.64 0.15 30.03
N PRO A 235 1.63 -0.24 29.22
CA PRO A 235 1.86 -0.60 27.81
C PRO A 235 2.46 0.55 26.97
N GLU A 236 2.06 1.78 27.21
CA GLU A 236 2.61 2.94 26.51
C GLU A 236 4.05 3.23 26.94
N LEU A 237 4.35 3.10 28.24
CA LEU A 237 5.73 3.20 28.74
C LEU A 237 6.63 2.12 28.15
N ALA A 238 6.14 0.87 28.03
CA ALA A 238 6.90 -0.22 27.43
C ALA A 238 7.29 0.09 25.97
N ARG A 239 6.40 0.74 25.20
CA ARG A 239 6.68 1.16 23.82
C ARG A 239 7.80 2.19 23.72
N LEU A 240 8.02 3.03 24.74
CA LEU A 240 9.11 4.01 24.75
C LEU A 240 10.49 3.34 24.71
N ILE A 241 10.62 2.09 25.15
CA ILE A 241 11.86 1.30 25.05
C ILE A 241 12.30 1.12 23.59
N LEU A 242 11.35 1.16 22.66
CA LEU A 242 11.61 0.99 21.23
C LEU A 242 12.06 2.30 20.57
N ALA A 243 11.94 3.45 21.24
CA ALA A 243 12.30 4.74 20.66
C ALA A 243 13.81 4.83 20.34
N PRO A 244 14.20 5.52 19.25
CA PRO A 244 15.61 5.65 18.85
C PRO A 244 16.51 6.11 20.00
N GLY A 245 17.62 5.39 20.18
CA GLY A 245 18.61 5.66 21.21
C GLY A 245 18.17 5.38 22.64
N PHE A 246 16.92 4.96 22.91
CA PHE A 246 16.42 4.69 24.25
C PHE A 246 17.24 3.59 24.92
N SER A 247 18.00 3.96 25.95
CA SER A 247 18.80 3.03 26.74
C SER A 247 18.75 3.46 28.20
N THR A 248 18.52 2.49 29.08
CA THR A 248 18.50 2.70 30.52
C THR A 248 19.89 2.54 31.16
N ARG A 249 20.96 2.34 30.37
CA ARG A 249 22.34 2.19 30.87
C ARG A 249 23.02 3.55 31.11
N THR A 250 23.72 3.66 32.22
CA THR A 250 24.61 4.78 32.57
C THR A 250 26.06 4.56 32.09
N SER A 251 26.43 3.36 31.67
CA SER A 251 27.78 3.03 31.16
C SER A 251 27.76 1.94 30.07
N ALA A 252 28.66 2.06 29.08
CA ALA A 252 28.80 1.12 27.97
C ALA A 252 29.61 -0.11 28.39
N THR A 253 28.96 -1.26 28.57
CA THR A 253 29.66 -2.55 28.74
C THR A 253 30.19 -3.08 27.40
N GLN A 254 31.41 -3.63 27.43
CA GLN A 254 32.17 -4.12 26.27
C GLN A 254 31.48 -5.24 25.47
N LEU A 255 30.43 -5.88 26.00
CA LEU A 255 29.66 -6.92 25.31
C LEU A 255 28.71 -6.36 24.23
N SER A 256 28.39 -5.05 24.27
CA SER A 256 27.51 -4.36 23.32
C SER A 256 28.27 -3.49 22.30
N GLY A 257 29.50 -3.88 21.93
CA GLY A 257 30.51 -3.09 21.20
C GLY A 257 30.17 -2.45 19.83
N ARG A 258 28.91 -2.20 19.50
CA ARG A 258 28.48 -1.34 18.38
C ARG A 258 27.25 -0.45 18.68
N GLY A 259 26.80 -0.33 19.94
CA GLY A 259 25.66 0.54 20.26
C GLY A 259 24.33 0.08 19.66
N VAL A 260 24.12 -1.24 19.52
CA VAL A 260 22.87 -1.83 19.03
C VAL A 260 21.85 -1.81 20.17
N GLY A 261 20.86 -0.92 20.10
CA GLY A 261 19.72 -0.89 21.00
C GLY A 261 18.51 -1.66 20.44
N MET A 262 17.42 -1.64 21.20
CA MET A 262 16.13 -2.20 20.76
C MET A 262 15.53 -1.40 19.58
N ASP A 263 16.03 -0.18 19.35
CA ASP A 263 15.73 0.66 18.20
C ASP A 263 16.17 0.03 16.87
N ILE A 264 17.35 -0.61 16.81
CA ILE A 264 17.81 -1.31 15.61
C ILE A 264 16.92 -2.52 15.33
N VAL A 265 16.57 -3.29 16.37
CA VAL A 265 15.61 -4.40 16.25
C VAL A 265 14.27 -3.89 15.70
N GLN A 266 13.70 -2.84 16.29
CA GLN A 266 12.44 -2.27 15.82
C GLN A 266 12.54 -1.78 14.36
N THR A 267 13.64 -1.13 14.00
CA THR A 267 13.88 -0.64 12.64
C THR A 267 13.94 -1.79 11.65
N THR A 268 14.70 -2.84 11.93
CA THR A 268 14.75 -4.04 11.07
C THR A 268 13.38 -4.70 10.94
N ILE A 269 12.61 -4.82 12.03
CA ILE A 269 11.26 -5.40 11.97
C ILE A 269 10.33 -4.53 11.12
N ARG A 270 10.43 -3.20 11.22
CA ARG A 270 9.65 -2.26 10.40
C ARG A 270 10.02 -2.35 8.92
N GLU A 271 11.30 -2.48 8.58
CA GLU A 271 11.78 -2.70 7.22
C GLU A 271 11.27 -4.02 6.62
N LEU A 272 11.11 -5.05 7.47
CA LEU A 272 10.46 -6.32 7.12
C LEU A 272 8.92 -6.21 7.13
N LYS A 273 8.36 -4.99 7.11
CA LYS A 273 6.91 -4.70 7.15
C LYS A 273 6.20 -5.38 8.33
N GLY A 274 6.94 -5.65 9.40
CA GLY A 274 6.44 -6.25 10.61
C GLY A 274 6.12 -5.25 11.69
N ILE A 275 5.46 -5.74 12.73
CA ILE A 275 5.12 -4.99 13.94
C ILE A 275 5.82 -5.68 15.11
N MET A 276 6.36 -4.88 16.02
CA MET A 276 6.96 -5.35 17.27
C MET A 276 6.22 -4.74 18.45
N GLU A 277 5.87 -5.58 19.42
CA GLU A 277 5.25 -5.20 20.68
C GLU A 277 6.08 -5.74 21.85
N ILE A 278 6.08 -5.01 22.96
CA ILE A 278 6.78 -5.35 24.18
C ILE A 278 5.90 -5.06 25.39
N GLY A 279 5.93 -5.93 26.39
CA GLY A 279 5.18 -5.80 27.63
C GLY A 279 5.63 -6.80 28.68
N ASP A 280 4.84 -6.92 29.75
CA ASP A 280 5.07 -7.93 30.79
C ASP A 280 4.53 -9.30 30.36
N ALA A 281 5.24 -10.36 30.74
CA ALA A 281 4.73 -11.71 30.60
C ALA A 281 3.79 -12.05 31.78
N GLU A 282 2.71 -12.78 31.51
CA GLU A 282 1.78 -13.27 32.56
C GLU A 282 2.48 -14.11 33.64
N THR A 283 3.60 -14.75 33.30
CA THR A 283 4.42 -15.57 34.20
C THR A 283 5.37 -14.75 35.09
N GLY A 284 5.31 -13.42 35.00
CA GLY A 284 6.38 -12.53 35.47
C GLY A 284 7.56 -12.56 34.50
N GLY A 285 8.18 -11.40 34.27
CA GLY A 285 9.22 -11.22 33.24
C GLY A 285 8.74 -10.36 32.07
N CYS A 286 9.46 -10.40 30.95
CA CYS A 286 9.11 -9.62 29.76
C CYS A 286 8.62 -10.53 28.63
N GLN A 287 7.68 -10.01 27.84
CA GLN A 287 7.24 -10.60 26.58
C GLN A 287 7.48 -9.62 25.44
N ILE A 288 8.12 -10.10 24.38
CA ILE A 288 8.27 -9.41 23.11
C ILE A 288 7.58 -10.24 22.04
N SER A 289 6.68 -9.61 21.27
CA SER A 289 5.97 -10.24 20.15
C SER A 289 6.34 -9.54 18.85
N LEU A 290 6.70 -10.32 17.84
CA LEU A 290 6.96 -9.86 16.49
C LEU A 290 5.90 -10.46 15.56
N ARG A 291 5.27 -9.64 14.73
CA ARG A 291 4.35 -10.08 13.67
C ARG A 291 4.91 -9.65 12.33
N LEU A 292 5.28 -10.60 11.49
CA LEU A 292 5.95 -10.37 10.21
C LEU A 292 5.14 -11.04 9.09
N PRO A 293 5.01 -10.44 7.90
CA PRO A 293 4.45 -11.13 6.75
C PRO A 293 5.29 -12.38 6.42
N ILE A 294 4.63 -13.49 6.08
CA ILE A 294 5.32 -14.75 5.73
C ILE A 294 6.15 -14.62 4.43
N THR A 295 5.82 -13.63 3.59
CA THR A 295 6.53 -13.33 2.34
C THR A 295 6.68 -11.83 2.15
N LEU A 296 7.86 -11.38 1.72
CA LEU A 296 8.14 -9.96 1.44
C LEU A 296 8.07 -9.57 -0.04
N LEU A 297 7.53 -10.44 -0.89
CA LEU A 297 7.83 -10.35 -2.31
C LEU A 297 7.11 -9.27 -3.10
N THR A 298 5.94 -8.82 -2.65
CA THR A 298 5.12 -7.93 -3.46
C THR A 298 4.62 -6.76 -2.63
N SER A 299 4.90 -5.56 -3.10
CA SER A 299 4.28 -4.34 -2.64
C SER A 299 3.11 -4.03 -3.56
N HIS A 300 1.89 -4.08 -3.02
CA HIS A 300 0.73 -3.58 -3.74
C HIS A 300 0.88 -2.07 -3.91
N SER A 301 1.02 -1.60 -5.15
CA SER A 301 1.42 -0.23 -5.44
C SER A 301 0.59 0.34 -6.60
N LEU A 302 0.14 1.58 -6.44
CA LEU A 302 -0.53 2.35 -7.47
C LEU A 302 0.51 2.95 -8.40
N VAL A 303 0.47 2.58 -9.68
CA VAL A 303 1.32 3.19 -10.71
C VAL A 303 0.70 4.52 -11.13
N VAL A 304 1.49 5.57 -11.00
CA VAL A 304 1.16 6.94 -11.39
C VAL A 304 2.14 7.38 -12.47
N GLN A 305 1.70 8.29 -13.32
CA GLN A 305 2.55 8.94 -14.30
C GLN A 305 2.75 10.39 -13.89
N VAL A 306 4.00 10.84 -13.98
CA VAL A 306 4.43 12.22 -13.73
C VAL A 306 5.31 12.63 -14.90
N ALA A 307 4.93 13.70 -15.60
CA ALA A 307 5.47 14.06 -16.89
C ALA A 307 5.46 12.84 -17.86
N ALA A 308 6.62 12.46 -18.38
CA ALA A 308 6.79 11.33 -19.29
C ALA A 308 7.11 10.00 -18.57
N GLU A 309 7.32 10.02 -17.26
CA GLU A 309 7.87 8.89 -16.50
C GLU A 309 6.81 8.24 -15.59
N ARG A 310 7.01 6.95 -15.28
CA ARG A 310 6.11 6.19 -14.39
C ARG A 310 6.77 5.95 -13.04
N TYR A 311 5.96 6.04 -12.00
CA TYR A 311 6.34 5.81 -10.61
C TYR A 311 5.30 4.94 -9.91
N ALA A 312 5.72 4.20 -8.89
CA ALA A 312 4.82 3.38 -8.10
C ALA A 312 4.73 3.92 -6.68
N ILE A 313 3.52 4.14 -6.17
CA ILE A 313 3.27 4.55 -4.78
C ILE A 313 2.65 3.35 -4.06
N PRO A 314 3.28 2.81 -2.99
CA PRO A 314 2.68 1.74 -2.20
C PRO A 314 1.28 2.12 -1.72
N THR A 315 0.29 1.26 -1.92
CA THR A 315 -1.08 1.54 -1.49
C THR A 315 -1.18 1.67 0.03
N SER A 316 -0.25 1.06 0.78
CA SER A 316 -0.15 1.20 2.23
C SER A 316 0.15 2.63 2.71
N SER A 317 0.74 3.50 1.88
CA SER A 317 0.95 4.92 2.21
C SER A 317 -0.19 5.82 1.72
N ILE A 318 -1.15 5.28 0.97
CA ILE A 318 -2.26 6.04 0.40
C ILE A 318 -3.44 5.96 1.36
N MET A 319 -3.86 7.11 1.89
CA MET A 319 -5.08 7.23 2.68
C MET A 319 -6.32 7.13 1.80
N GLN A 320 -6.33 7.87 0.69
CA GLN A 320 -7.43 7.89 -0.26
C GLN A 320 -6.97 8.40 -1.62
N VAL A 321 -7.58 7.90 -2.69
CA VAL A 321 -7.46 8.47 -4.04
C VAL A 321 -8.74 9.25 -4.34
N LEU A 322 -8.59 10.51 -4.72
CA LEU A 322 -9.70 11.39 -5.08
C LEU A 322 -9.76 11.55 -6.59
N SER A 323 -10.96 11.41 -7.15
CA SER A 323 -11.21 11.61 -8.57
C SER A 323 -10.93 13.06 -8.98
N PRO A 324 -10.50 13.29 -10.24
CA PRO A 324 -10.38 14.65 -10.76
C PRO A 324 -11.67 15.45 -10.58
N ARG A 325 -11.52 16.77 -10.36
CA ARG A 325 -12.63 17.73 -10.17
C ARG A 325 -13.50 17.51 -8.92
N LEU A 326 -13.19 16.56 -8.05
CA LEU A 326 -13.92 16.38 -6.78
C LEU A 326 -13.70 17.56 -5.81
N GLY A 327 -12.50 18.14 -5.84
CA GLY A 327 -12.13 19.35 -5.12
C GLY A 327 -11.39 20.31 -6.04
N ARG A 328 -10.77 21.34 -5.46
CA ARG A 328 -9.96 22.32 -6.19
C ARG A 328 -8.66 22.64 -5.46
N TYR A 329 -7.63 22.89 -6.24
CA TYR A 329 -6.40 23.47 -5.73
C TYR A 329 -6.54 25.00 -5.63
N THR A 330 -6.13 25.56 -4.50
CA THR A 330 -6.10 27.00 -4.23
C THR A 330 -4.74 27.38 -3.64
N LEU A 331 -4.40 28.67 -3.72
CA LEU A 331 -3.22 29.23 -3.06
C LEU A 331 -3.67 29.96 -1.80
N VAL A 332 -3.19 29.51 -0.64
CA VAL A 332 -3.37 30.19 0.64
C VAL A 332 -2.04 30.83 1.01
N GLY A 333 -1.91 32.13 0.70
CA GLY A 333 -0.61 32.79 0.71
C GLY A 333 0.26 32.29 -0.44
N ASP A 334 1.40 31.69 -0.11
CA ASP A 334 2.36 31.10 -1.07
C ASP A 334 2.38 29.56 -1.00
N GLN A 335 1.41 28.96 -0.29
CA GLN A 335 1.29 27.52 -0.15
C GLN A 335 0.07 26.99 -0.89
N LEU A 336 0.27 25.87 -1.56
CA LEU A 336 -0.80 25.16 -2.25
C LEU A 336 -1.69 24.45 -1.23
N ALA A 337 -3.01 24.59 -1.38
CA ALA A 337 -4.01 23.91 -0.60
C ALA A 337 -4.99 23.17 -1.52
N TYR A 338 -5.58 22.08 -1.03
CA TYR A 338 -6.64 21.34 -1.72
C TYR A 338 -7.92 21.41 -0.89
N GLU A 339 -8.95 22.03 -1.47
CA GLU A 339 -10.25 22.23 -0.85
C GLU A 339 -11.25 21.18 -1.34
N ILE A 340 -11.90 20.49 -0.42
CA ILE A 340 -13.00 19.56 -0.70
C ILE A 340 -14.11 19.74 0.34
N GLY A 341 -15.29 20.20 -0.12
CA GLY A 341 -16.39 20.53 0.79
C GLY A 341 -16.05 21.70 1.72
N GLN A 342 -15.99 21.45 3.03
CA GLN A 342 -15.60 22.45 4.04
C GLN A 342 -14.16 22.24 4.56
N ASP A 343 -13.50 21.17 4.14
CA ASP A 343 -12.16 20.83 4.59
C ASP A 343 -11.11 21.36 3.60
N ALA A 344 -9.99 21.84 4.14
CA ALA A 344 -8.83 22.27 3.38
C ALA A 344 -7.59 21.51 3.87
N TYR A 345 -6.87 20.89 2.94
CA TYR A 345 -5.66 20.13 3.22
C TYR A 345 -4.45 20.84 2.62
N PRO A 346 -3.28 20.84 3.29
CA PRO A 346 -2.03 21.20 2.65
C PRO A 346 -1.83 20.36 1.40
N ALA A 347 -1.32 20.97 0.33
CA ALA A 347 -1.17 20.30 -0.95
C ALA A 347 0.22 20.52 -1.56
N THR A 348 0.62 19.59 -2.41
CA THR A 348 1.80 19.69 -3.26
C THR A 348 1.57 18.93 -4.56
N THR A 349 2.47 19.05 -5.53
CA THR A 349 2.50 18.20 -6.71
C THR A 349 3.59 17.14 -6.55
N LEU A 350 3.35 15.95 -7.10
CA LEU A 350 4.39 14.92 -7.14
C LEU A 350 5.55 15.36 -8.04
N SER A 351 5.27 16.17 -9.07
CA SER A 351 6.28 16.80 -9.94
C SER A 351 7.28 17.63 -9.14
N ALA A 352 6.80 18.52 -8.26
CA ALA A 352 7.65 19.33 -7.39
C ALA A 352 8.44 18.46 -6.41
N CYS A 353 7.81 17.44 -5.81
CA CYS A 353 8.49 16.51 -4.91
C CYS A 353 9.64 15.75 -5.59
N LEU A 354 9.51 15.45 -6.88
CA LEU A 354 10.52 14.74 -7.68
C LEU A 354 11.55 15.69 -8.34
N GLY A 355 11.41 17.01 -8.14
CA GLY A 355 12.33 18.01 -8.69
C GLY A 355 12.14 18.32 -10.18
N TYR A 356 10.97 17.99 -10.74
CA TYR A 356 10.62 18.44 -12.09
C TYR A 356 10.37 19.95 -12.10
N ALA A 357 10.72 20.61 -13.21
CA ALA A 357 10.39 22.01 -13.41
C ALA A 357 8.85 22.16 -13.49
N GLU A 358 8.28 22.94 -12.60
CA GLU A 358 6.86 23.29 -12.69
C GLU A 358 6.67 24.41 -13.71
N GLU A 359 5.73 24.21 -14.64
CA GLU A 359 5.10 25.33 -15.34
C GLU A 359 4.25 26.06 -14.28
N GLY A 360 4.77 27.15 -13.73
CA GLY A 360 4.15 27.83 -12.58
C GLY A 360 2.64 28.03 -12.73
N GLY A 361 1.89 27.72 -11.66
CA GLY A 361 0.43 27.78 -11.67
C GLY A 361 -0.19 26.78 -10.69
N LEU A 362 -1.53 26.74 -10.66
CA LEU A 362 -2.27 25.71 -9.94
C LEU A 362 -2.27 24.40 -10.74
N PRO A 363 -2.27 23.22 -10.09
CA PRO A 363 -2.44 21.95 -10.77
C PRO A 363 -3.71 21.93 -11.62
N SER A 364 -3.65 21.24 -12.76
CA SER A 364 -4.80 21.12 -13.67
C SER A 364 -6.00 20.50 -12.94
N PRO A 365 -7.24 20.96 -13.20
CA PRO A 365 -8.46 20.33 -12.67
C PRO A 365 -8.63 18.86 -13.09
N GLU A 366 -7.89 18.42 -14.11
CA GLU A 366 -7.91 17.04 -14.61
C GLU A 366 -6.89 16.13 -13.91
N CYS A 367 -5.96 16.71 -13.15
CA CYS A 367 -5.05 15.92 -12.31
C CYS A 367 -5.86 15.10 -11.30
N SER A 368 -5.35 13.91 -11.00
CA SER A 368 -5.87 13.13 -9.88
C SER A 368 -5.15 13.52 -8.59
N THR A 369 -5.78 13.29 -7.44
CA THR A 369 -5.19 13.64 -6.14
C THR A 369 -5.06 12.39 -5.28
N VAL A 370 -3.87 12.16 -4.74
CA VAL A 370 -3.59 11.10 -3.78
C VAL A 370 -3.40 11.72 -2.41
N MET A 371 -4.23 11.34 -1.44
CA MET A 371 -4.10 11.76 -0.05
C MET A 371 -3.13 10.85 0.68
N ILE A 372 -2.12 11.43 1.33
CA ILE A 372 -1.05 10.71 2.02
C ILE A 372 -0.91 11.27 3.43
N TYR A 373 -0.61 10.41 4.40
CA TYR A 373 -0.36 10.85 5.78
C TYR A 373 1.10 11.27 5.93
N SER A 374 1.32 12.53 6.32
CA SER A 374 2.62 13.05 6.75
C SER A 374 2.69 13.13 8.27
N ASP A 375 3.87 13.42 8.82
CA ASP A 375 4.03 13.66 10.26
C ASP A 375 3.16 14.82 10.79
N ALA A 376 2.80 15.77 9.92
CA ALA A 376 1.95 16.92 10.25
C ALA A 376 0.45 16.67 9.97
N GLY A 377 0.08 15.48 9.50
CA GLY A 377 -1.29 15.11 9.13
C GLY A 377 -1.47 14.86 7.62
N PRO A 378 -2.72 14.75 7.15
CA PRO A 378 -3.04 14.43 5.75
C PRO A 378 -2.62 15.55 4.79
N VAL A 379 -1.96 15.17 3.70
CA VAL A 379 -1.50 16.07 2.63
C VAL A 379 -2.03 15.57 1.28
N ALA A 380 -2.50 16.49 0.46
CA ALA A 380 -2.99 16.22 -0.89
C ALA A 380 -1.85 16.31 -1.91
N VAL A 381 -1.55 15.21 -2.60
CA VAL A 381 -0.50 15.15 -3.63
C VAL A 381 -1.14 15.05 -5.01
N ALA A 382 -0.96 16.08 -5.83
CA ALA A 382 -1.40 16.10 -7.22
C ALA A 382 -0.53 15.17 -8.06
N VAL A 383 -1.15 14.34 -8.90
CA VAL A 383 -0.48 13.48 -9.88
C VAL A 383 -1.12 13.66 -11.25
N ASP A 384 -0.30 13.65 -12.31
CA ASP A 384 -0.77 13.94 -13.66
C ASP A 384 -1.78 12.89 -14.12
N ASN A 385 -1.45 11.62 -13.97
CA ASN A 385 -2.34 10.52 -14.33
C ASN A 385 -2.19 9.30 -13.40
N LEU A 386 -3.32 8.68 -13.10
CA LEU A 386 -3.38 7.37 -12.45
C LEU A 386 -3.44 6.28 -13.52
N VAL A 387 -2.56 5.29 -13.44
CA VAL A 387 -2.53 4.19 -14.40
C VAL A 387 -3.34 3.02 -13.86
N LYS A 388 -2.77 2.26 -12.92
CA LYS A 388 -3.38 1.06 -12.32
C LYS A 388 -2.56 0.58 -11.13
N SER A 389 -3.17 -0.16 -10.21
CA SER A 389 -2.44 -0.88 -9.16
C SER A 389 -1.84 -2.20 -9.65
N TYR A 390 -0.61 -2.48 -9.23
CA TYR A 390 0.13 -3.71 -9.50
C TYR A 390 0.74 -4.27 -8.21
N ASP A 391 0.89 -5.59 -8.16
CA ASP A 391 1.72 -6.27 -7.16
C ASP A 391 3.17 -6.27 -7.67
N LEU A 392 4.00 -5.39 -7.11
CA LEU A 392 5.34 -5.13 -7.59
C LEU A 392 6.40 -5.75 -6.67
N VAL A 393 7.36 -6.46 -7.26
CA VAL A 393 8.54 -6.93 -6.51
C VAL A 393 9.51 -5.77 -6.34
N VAL A 394 9.64 -5.27 -5.12
CA VAL A 394 10.50 -4.12 -4.81
C VAL A 394 11.88 -4.62 -4.43
N LYS A 395 12.89 -4.18 -5.18
CA LYS A 395 14.30 -4.48 -4.94
C LYS A 395 14.99 -3.24 -4.41
N ASN A 396 15.85 -3.42 -3.42
CA ASN A 396 16.72 -2.34 -2.96
C ASN A 396 17.67 -1.91 -4.10
N LEU A 397 17.96 -0.61 -4.19
CA LEU A 397 18.89 -0.01 -5.16
C LEU A 397 20.33 -0.54 -5.02
N GLY A 398 20.64 -1.17 -3.88
CA GLY A 398 21.90 -1.83 -3.60
C GLY A 398 23.01 -0.86 -3.20
N ARG A 399 24.12 -1.44 -2.76
CA ARG A 399 25.24 -0.70 -2.14
C ARG A 399 25.92 0.37 -3.01
N TYR A 400 25.72 0.33 -4.34
CA TYR A 400 26.40 1.21 -5.28
C TYR A 400 25.61 2.49 -5.59
N VAL A 401 24.28 2.46 -5.41
CA VAL A 401 23.41 3.63 -5.60
C VAL A 401 23.21 4.36 -4.26
N GLY A 402 23.24 3.62 -3.14
CA GLY A 402 22.99 4.18 -1.81
C GLY A 402 21.50 4.46 -1.59
N ASP A 403 21.22 5.22 -0.53
CA ASP A 403 19.86 5.61 -0.19
C ASP A 403 19.49 6.87 -0.98
N VAL A 404 18.43 6.78 -1.79
CA VAL A 404 17.94 7.90 -2.60
C VAL A 404 16.65 8.37 -1.94
N ARG A 405 16.69 9.58 -1.37
CA ARG A 405 15.57 10.17 -0.65
C ARG A 405 14.28 10.05 -1.45
N GLY A 406 13.26 9.46 -0.83
CA GLY A 406 11.94 9.30 -1.43
C GLY A 406 11.80 8.13 -2.39
N VAL A 407 12.82 7.28 -2.53
CA VAL A 407 12.79 6.06 -3.34
C VAL A 407 12.96 4.85 -2.43
N ALA A 408 11.85 4.17 -2.13
CA ALA A 408 11.82 2.93 -1.36
C ALA A 408 12.50 1.75 -2.08
N GLY A 409 12.61 1.81 -3.42
CA GLY A 409 13.33 0.83 -4.22
C GLY A 409 12.98 0.89 -5.70
N LEU A 410 13.39 -0.12 -6.45
CA LEU A 410 13.08 -0.31 -7.87
C LEU A 410 12.27 -1.57 -8.08
N SER A 411 11.32 -1.51 -9.01
CA SER A 411 10.62 -2.68 -9.52
C SER A 411 10.71 -2.75 -11.04
N THR A 412 10.18 -3.83 -11.60
CA THR A 412 10.14 -4.08 -13.04
C THR A 412 8.70 -4.39 -13.43
N LEU A 413 8.17 -3.67 -14.42
CA LEU A 413 6.85 -3.90 -14.99
C LEU A 413 6.87 -5.11 -15.95
N ALA A 414 5.68 -5.57 -16.36
CA ALA A 414 5.53 -6.72 -17.26
C ALA A 414 6.15 -6.51 -18.65
N ASP A 415 6.33 -5.26 -19.07
CA ASP A 415 7.02 -4.88 -20.32
C ASP A 415 8.54 -4.81 -20.17
N GLY A 416 9.08 -5.09 -18.97
CA GLY A 416 10.51 -5.02 -18.67
C GLY A 416 11.01 -3.63 -18.28
N SER A 417 10.15 -2.60 -18.31
CA SER A 417 10.54 -1.26 -17.86
C SER A 417 10.78 -1.23 -16.36
N LEU A 418 11.79 -0.45 -15.94
CA LEU A 418 12.07 -0.22 -14.53
C LEU A 418 11.19 0.90 -14.01
N ILE A 419 10.62 0.71 -12.82
CA ILE A 419 9.75 1.68 -12.16
C ILE A 419 10.25 1.94 -10.73
N PRO A 420 10.58 3.19 -10.37
CA PRO A 420 10.89 3.53 -8.99
C PRO A 420 9.65 3.42 -8.11
N VAL A 421 9.80 2.79 -6.95
CA VAL A 421 8.79 2.74 -5.90
C VAL A 421 9.09 3.86 -4.92
N LEU A 422 8.15 4.79 -4.76
CA LEU A 422 8.34 6.02 -4.01
C LEU A 422 7.95 5.85 -2.54
N ASP A 423 8.76 6.42 -1.65
CA ASP A 423 8.33 6.78 -0.29
C ASP A 423 7.90 8.25 -0.30
N VAL A 424 6.61 8.47 -0.59
CA VAL A 424 6.09 9.83 -0.71
C VAL A 424 6.06 10.54 0.65
N ALA A 425 5.92 9.82 1.76
CA ALA A 425 5.97 10.42 3.08
C ALA A 425 7.37 10.99 3.38
N GLU A 426 8.43 10.33 2.91
CA GLU A 426 9.79 10.86 2.96
C GLU A 426 9.99 12.07 2.01
N LEU A 427 9.42 12.04 0.80
CA LEU A 427 9.46 13.18 -0.12
C LEU A 427 8.79 14.44 0.47
N LEU A 428 7.73 14.26 1.26
CA LEU A 428 6.99 15.36 1.90
C LEU A 428 7.72 15.97 3.10
N ARG A 429 8.66 15.25 3.74
CA ARG A 429 9.48 15.82 4.82
C ARG A 429 10.41 16.88 4.23
N ALA A 430 10.61 18.02 4.89
CA ALA A 430 11.56 19.04 4.43
C ALA A 430 12.99 18.44 4.32
N PRO A 431 13.82 18.85 3.32
CA PRO A 431 15.22 18.42 3.29
C PRO A 431 15.88 18.77 4.62
N ALA A 432 16.49 17.78 5.28
CA ALA A 432 17.42 18.07 6.35
C ALA A 432 18.49 19.00 5.77
N GLN A 433 18.61 20.21 6.31
CA GLN A 433 19.73 21.09 5.97
C GLN A 433 21.02 20.32 6.29
N ALA A 434 21.78 20.02 5.25
CA ALA A 434 23.07 19.35 5.34
C ALA A 434 24.14 20.28 5.92
#